data_AF-A0A0N7MUI2-F1
#
_entry.id   AF-A0A0N7MUI2-F1
#
_cell.length_a   1.000
_cell.length_b   1.000
_cell.length_c   1.000
_cell.angle_alpha   90.00
_cell.angle_beta   90.00
_cell.angle_gamma   90.00
#
_symmetry.space_group_name_H-M   'P 1'
#
loop_
_entity.id
_entity.type
_entity.pdbx_description
1 polymer ?
#
loop_
_entity_poly.entity_id
_entity_poly.type
_entity_poly.pdbx_seq_one_letter_code
_entity_poly.pdbx_strand_id
1 'polypeptide(L)'
;MGFKKAYIVILIALFFMSCHSDKEKDKDVKFAQTYGEILFLTEKFKNDTIKLKMKIDSVLSANKIEMREIDSIAKAYSKDPEKWAKFFDEAKKYLDKKSLNAQPQRH
;
A
#
# COMPACT_ATOMS: atom_id res chain seq x y z
N MET A 1 39.33 22.23 -21.71
CA MET A 1 39.14 21.21 -20.64
C MET A 1 37.81 21.36 -19.84
N GLY A 2 36.78 22.05 -20.36
CA GLY A 2 35.49 22.23 -19.64
C GLY A 2 34.41 21.20 -19.96
N PHE A 3 34.34 20.73 -21.21
CA PHE A 3 33.27 19.82 -21.67
C PHE A 3 33.29 18.43 -21.01
N LYS A 4 34.48 17.88 -20.70
CA LYS A 4 34.60 16.57 -20.03
C LYS A 4 34.02 16.58 -18.61
N LYS A 5 34.10 17.72 -17.90
CA LYS A 5 33.55 17.86 -16.53
C LYS A 5 32.03 18.05 -16.55
N ALA A 6 31.50 18.80 -17.52
CA ALA A 6 30.06 19.00 -17.67
C ALA A 6 29.31 17.69 -18.01
N TYR A 7 29.91 16.82 -18.83
CA TYR A 7 29.31 15.54 -19.22
C TYR A 7 29.14 14.58 -18.02
N ILE A 8 30.10 14.58 -17.09
CA ILE A 8 30.04 13.76 -15.87
C ILE A 8 28.89 14.22 -14.96
N VAL A 9 28.65 15.52 -14.84
CA VAL A 9 27.57 16.08 -14.00
C VAL A 9 26.19 15.71 -14.56
N ILE A 10 26.03 15.75 -15.89
CA ILE A 10 24.77 15.37 -16.57
C ILE A 10 24.48 13.87 -16.39
N LEU A 11 25.51 13.01 -16.50
CA LEU A 11 25.35 11.57 -16.30
C LEU A 11 24.94 11.23 -14.86
N ILE A 12 25.49 11.92 -13.86
CA ILE A 12 25.11 11.72 -12.45
C ILE A 12 23.66 12.17 -12.23
N ALA A 13 23.25 13.33 -12.76
CA ALA A 13 21.88 13.82 -12.65
C ALA A 13 20.84 12.88 -13.29
N LEU A 14 21.17 12.30 -14.45
CA LEU A 14 20.32 11.31 -15.12
C LEU A 14 20.21 9.98 -14.34
N PHE A 15 21.29 9.60 -13.63
CA PHE A 15 21.28 8.40 -12.78
C PHE A 15 20.37 8.56 -11.55
N PHE A 16 20.31 9.76 -10.95
CA PHE A 16 19.40 10.03 -9.83
C PHE A 16 17.91 10.03 -10.24
N MET A 17 17.58 10.39 -11.49
CA MET A 17 16.19 10.39 -11.97
C MET A 17 15.60 8.98 -12.17
N SER A 18 16.43 7.96 -12.42
CA SER A 18 15.94 6.59 -12.68
C SER A 18 15.57 5.80 -11.42
N CYS A 19 15.82 6.32 -10.22
CA CYS A 19 15.64 5.59 -8.96
C CYS A 19 14.31 5.90 -8.23
N HIS A 20 13.35 6.58 -8.88
CA HIS A 20 12.13 7.02 -8.22
C HIS A 20 10.87 6.18 -8.51
N SER A 21 10.87 5.37 -9.56
CA SER A 21 9.65 4.66 -10.03
C SER A 21 9.28 3.44 -9.16
N ASP A 22 10.24 2.70 -8.61
CA ASP A 22 9.95 1.51 -7.80
C ASP A 22 9.32 1.83 -6.45
N LYS A 23 9.64 3.01 -5.87
CA LYS A 23 9.15 3.40 -4.54
C LYS A 23 7.66 3.72 -4.54
N GLU A 24 7.13 4.23 -5.65
CA GLU A 24 5.70 4.56 -5.76
C GLU A 24 4.84 3.29 -5.84
N LYS A 25 5.28 2.30 -6.63
CA LYS A 25 4.59 1.02 -6.75
C LYS A 25 4.55 0.24 -5.43
N ASP A 26 5.65 0.20 -4.68
CA ASP A 26 5.71 -0.47 -3.37
C ASP A 26 4.77 0.18 -2.34
N LYS A 27 4.70 1.53 -2.38
CA LYS A 27 3.79 2.30 -1.53
C LYS A 27 2.34 1.95 -1.82
N ASP A 28 1.93 1.96 -3.09
CA ASP A 28 0.56 1.67 -3.52
C ASP A 28 0.09 0.26 -3.10
N VAL A 29 0.95 -0.74 -3.26
CA VAL A 29 0.68 -2.13 -2.82
C VAL A 29 0.49 -2.18 -1.31
N LYS A 30 1.37 -1.52 -0.56
CA LYS A 30 1.29 -1.47 0.91
C LYS A 30 -0.01 -0.81 1.39
N PHE A 31 -0.47 0.26 0.73
CA PHE A 31 -1.76 0.89 1.03
C PHE A 31 -2.93 -0.05 0.76
N ALA A 32 -2.94 -0.72 -0.39
CA ALA A 32 -4.00 -1.68 -0.74
C ALA A 32 -4.07 -2.85 0.26
N GLN A 33 -2.92 -3.38 0.68
CA GLN A 33 -2.86 -4.44 1.69
C GLN A 33 -3.33 -3.95 3.07
N THR A 34 -2.91 -2.75 3.48
CA THR A 34 -3.35 -2.14 4.76
C THR A 34 -4.86 -1.92 4.77
N TYR A 35 -5.43 -1.45 3.65
CA TYR A 35 -6.86 -1.28 3.49
C TYR A 35 -7.61 -2.62 3.57
N GLY A 36 -7.12 -3.65 2.86
CA GLY A 36 -7.65 -5.01 2.95
C GLY A 36 -7.63 -5.56 4.38
N GLU A 37 -6.56 -5.29 5.13
CA GLU A 37 -6.46 -5.71 6.53
C GLU A 37 -7.49 -5.01 7.43
N ILE A 38 -7.71 -3.72 7.23
CA ILE A 38 -8.73 -2.96 7.97
C ILE A 38 -10.12 -3.52 7.67
N LEU A 39 -10.44 -3.82 6.41
CA LEU A 39 -11.71 -4.45 6.03
C LEU A 39 -11.90 -5.82 6.71
N PHE A 40 -10.86 -6.67 6.69
CA PHE A 40 -10.90 -7.97 7.36
C PHE A 40 -11.14 -7.84 8.87
N LEU A 41 -10.43 -6.91 9.53
CA LEU A 41 -10.59 -6.68 10.96
C LEU A 41 -11.98 -6.14 11.29
N THR A 42 -12.51 -5.27 10.44
CA THR A 42 -13.84 -4.68 10.58
C THR A 42 -14.91 -5.75 10.56
N GLU A 43 -14.84 -6.69 9.61
CA GLU A 43 -15.79 -7.81 9.57
C GLU A 43 -15.60 -8.76 10.76
N LYS A 44 -14.34 -9.09 11.10
CA LYS A 44 -14.01 -10.04 12.17
C LYS A 44 -14.42 -9.55 13.57
N PHE A 45 -14.30 -8.25 13.83
CA PHE A 45 -14.55 -7.64 15.14
C PHE A 45 -15.75 -6.67 15.11
N LYS A 46 -16.69 -6.84 14.17
CA LYS A 46 -17.86 -5.96 14.02
C LYS A 46 -18.70 -5.77 15.30
N ASN A 47 -18.65 -6.74 16.21
CA ASN A 47 -19.39 -6.73 17.48
C ASN A 47 -18.55 -6.25 18.69
N ASP A 48 -17.24 -5.98 18.50
CA ASP A 48 -16.33 -5.54 19.56
C ASP A 48 -15.53 -4.33 19.08
N THR A 49 -16.13 -3.16 19.25
CA THR A 49 -15.61 -1.88 18.76
C THR A 49 -14.28 -1.49 19.41
N ILE A 50 -14.06 -1.87 20.68
CA ILE A 50 -12.81 -1.57 21.40
C ILE A 50 -11.68 -2.38 20.78
N LYS A 51 -11.88 -3.68 20.61
CA LYS A 51 -10.89 -4.57 20.01
C LYS A 51 -10.64 -4.25 18.55
N LEU A 52 -11.69 -3.88 17.80
CA LEU A 52 -11.57 -3.40 16.43
C LEU A 52 -10.64 -2.19 16.36
N LYS A 53 -10.89 -1.16 17.16
CA LYS A 53 -10.06 0.05 17.19
C LYS A 53 -8.60 -0.28 17.53
N MET A 54 -8.36 -1.05 18.59
CA MET A 54 -7.01 -1.44 18.98
C MET A 54 -6.26 -2.19 17.86
N LYS A 55 -6.95 -3.06 17.12
CA LYS A 55 -6.35 -3.81 16.01
C LYS A 55 -6.07 -2.92 14.81
N ILE A 56 -6.98 -2.01 14.45
CA ILE A 56 -6.76 -1.02 13.39
C ILE A 56 -5.58 -0.11 13.74
N ASP A 57 -5.54 0.45 14.95
CA ASP A 57 -4.46 1.33 15.40
C ASP A 57 -3.09 0.62 15.35
N SER A 58 -3.06 -0.67 15.74
CA SER A 58 -1.86 -1.50 15.64
C SER A 58 -1.40 -1.72 14.19
N VAL A 59 -2.33 -1.98 13.26
CA VAL A 59 -2.01 -2.17 11.84
C VAL A 59 -1.49 -0.88 11.20
N LEU A 60 -2.13 0.25 11.49
CA LEU A 60 -1.72 1.57 11.02
C LEU A 60 -0.31 1.91 11.52
N SER A 61 -0.07 1.72 12.83
CA SER A 61 1.24 1.97 13.45
C SER A 61 2.34 1.07 12.88
N ALA A 62 2.09 -0.23 12.72
CA ALA A 62 3.06 -1.18 12.16
C ALA A 62 3.45 -0.82 10.72
N ASN A 63 2.50 -0.30 9.95
CA ASN A 63 2.74 0.13 8.58
C ASN A 63 3.26 1.56 8.46
N LYS A 64 3.33 2.32 9.57
CA LYS A 64 3.66 3.76 9.56
C LYS A 64 2.75 4.55 8.62
N ILE A 65 1.45 4.23 8.66
CA ILE A 65 0.41 4.86 7.85
C ILE A 65 -0.58 5.51 8.79
N GLU A 66 -0.92 6.77 8.53
CA GLU A 66 -2.05 7.42 9.18
C GLU A 66 -3.36 7.12 8.46
N MET A 67 -4.47 7.05 9.19
CA MET A 67 -5.80 6.83 8.60
C MET A 67 -6.14 7.87 7.52
N ARG A 68 -5.72 9.12 7.73
CA ARG A 68 -5.92 10.22 6.76
C ARG A 68 -5.20 9.98 5.43
N GLU A 69 -4.07 9.26 5.45
CA GLU A 69 -3.35 8.92 4.22
C GLU A 69 -4.13 7.89 3.40
N ILE A 70 -4.77 6.91 4.06
CA ILE A 70 -5.65 5.94 3.40
C ILE A 70 -6.82 6.65 2.73
N ASP A 71 -7.51 7.55 3.45
CA ASP A 71 -8.65 8.31 2.91
C ASP A 71 -8.23 9.20 1.73
N SER A 72 -7.07 9.86 1.85
CA SER A 72 -6.51 10.71 0.79
C SER A 72 -6.19 9.93 -0.47
N ILE A 73 -5.53 8.77 -0.32
CA ILE A 73 -5.18 7.89 -1.43
C ILE A 73 -6.41 7.29 -2.07
N ALA A 74 -7.38 6.82 -1.28
CA ALA A 74 -8.63 6.31 -1.80
C ALA A 74 -9.37 7.37 -2.63
N LYS A 75 -9.42 8.61 -2.14
CA LYS A 75 -10.01 9.75 -2.86
C LYS A 75 -9.22 10.16 -4.11
N ALA A 76 -7.90 9.98 -4.10
CA ALA A 76 -7.06 10.27 -5.27
C ALA A 76 -7.26 9.22 -6.36
N TYR A 77 -7.26 7.93 -5.99
CA TYR A 77 -7.42 6.83 -6.92
C TYR A 77 -8.85 6.72 -7.47
N SER A 78 -9.88 7.12 -6.71
CA SER A 78 -11.26 7.10 -7.23
C SER A 78 -11.49 8.03 -8.43
N LYS A 79 -10.54 8.95 -8.70
CA LYS A 79 -10.55 9.81 -9.88
C LYS A 79 -9.92 9.17 -11.12
N ASP A 80 -9.21 8.05 -10.95
CA ASP A 80 -8.53 7.30 -12.00
C ASP A 80 -9.01 5.84 -11.95
N PRO A 81 -9.94 5.45 -12.85
CA PRO A 81 -10.53 4.11 -12.85
C PRO A 81 -9.50 2.97 -12.92
N GLU A 82 -8.37 3.17 -13.60
CA GLU A 82 -7.34 2.15 -13.74
C GLU A 82 -6.57 1.96 -12.43
N LYS A 83 -6.18 3.06 -11.78
CA LYS A 83 -5.55 3.00 -10.45
C LYS A 83 -6.52 2.47 -9.40
N TRP A 84 -7.79 2.82 -9.49
CA TRP A 84 -8.84 2.28 -8.63
C TRP A 84 -8.95 0.76 -8.77
N ALA A 85 -9.07 0.25 -10.00
CA ALA A 85 -9.13 -1.18 -10.25
C ALA A 85 -7.91 -1.92 -9.70
N LYS A 86 -6.69 -1.41 -9.96
CA LYS A 86 -5.45 -2.00 -9.44
C LYS A 86 -5.38 -2.03 -7.92
N PHE A 87 -5.84 -0.96 -7.26
CA PHE A 87 -5.90 -0.90 -5.80
C PHE A 87 -6.82 -1.99 -5.22
N PHE A 88 -8.02 -2.15 -5.78
CA PHE A 88 -8.95 -3.19 -5.32
C PHE A 88 -8.47 -4.60 -5.65
N ASP A 89 -7.80 -4.81 -6.78
CA ASP A 89 -7.20 -6.10 -7.12
C ASP A 89 -6.11 -6.50 -6.11
N GLU A 90 -5.26 -5.57 -5.68
CA GLU A 90 -4.25 -5.85 -4.66
C GLU A 90 -4.87 -6.10 -3.28
N ALA A 91 -5.89 -5.32 -2.89
CA ALA A 91 -6.64 -5.56 -1.65
C ALA A 91 -7.35 -6.93 -1.68
N LYS A 92 -7.94 -7.30 -2.81
CA LYS A 92 -8.59 -8.61 -3.02
C LYS A 92 -7.57 -9.74 -2.93
N LYS A 93 -6.43 -9.65 -3.62
CA LYS A 93 -5.34 -10.66 -3.53
C LYS A 93 -4.89 -10.87 -2.09
N TYR A 94 -4.80 -9.80 -1.30
CA TYR A 94 -4.47 -9.89 0.11
C TYR A 94 -5.53 -10.67 0.90
N LEU A 95 -6.81 -10.32 0.71
CA LEU A 95 -7.93 -10.99 1.37
C LEU A 95 -8.05 -12.46 0.96
N ASP A 96 -7.88 -12.77 -0.32
CA ASP A 96 -7.90 -14.13 -0.84
C ASP A 96 -6.80 -14.98 -0.19
N LYS A 97 -5.55 -14.47 -0.12
CA LYS A 97 -4.46 -15.15 0.61
C LYS A 97 -4.80 -15.36 2.09
N LYS A 98 -5.38 -14.36 2.74
CA LYS A 98 -5.73 -14.43 4.15
C LYS A 98 -6.86 -15.42 4.44
N SER A 99 -7.83 -15.54 3.53
CA SER A 99 -8.92 -16.50 3.60
C SER A 99 -8.48 -17.93 3.29
N LEU A 100 -7.58 -18.11 2.31
CA LEU A 100 -6.97 -19.41 1.97
C LEU A 100 -6.15 -19.95 3.16
N ASN A 101 -5.40 -19.09 3.85
CA ASN A 101 -4.68 -19.44 5.06
C ASN A 101 -5.60 -19.65 6.30
N ALA A 102 -6.89 -19.33 6.19
CA ALA A 102 -7.88 -19.57 7.24
C ALA A 102 -8.63 -20.90 7.07
N GLN A 103 -8.46 -21.62 5.94
CA GLN A 103 -8.96 -22.98 5.79
C GLN A 103 -8.12 -23.92 6.68
N PRO A 104 -8.74 -24.70 7.59
CA PRO A 104 -8.00 -25.72 8.31
C PRO A 104 -7.48 -26.72 7.27
N GLN A 105 -6.18 -27.03 7.32
CA GLN A 105 -5.64 -28.20 6.65
C GLN A 105 -6.45 -29.40 7.15
N ARG A 106 -7.44 -29.84 6.38
CA ARG A 106 -8.10 -31.12 6.60
C ARG A 106 -7.06 -32.16 6.22
N HIS A 107 -6.32 -32.61 7.22
CA HIS A 107 -5.49 -33.80 7.16
C HIS A 107 -6.30 -35.00 7.63
#